data_AF-A0A918E5A0-F1
#
_entry.id   AF-A0A918E5A0-F1
#
_cell.length_a   1.000
_cell.length_b   1.000
_cell.length_c   1.000
_cell.angle_alpha   90.00
_cell.angle_beta   90.00
_cell.angle_gamma   90.00
#
_symmetry.space_group_name_H-M   'P 1'
#
loop_
_entity.id
_entity.type
_entity.pdbx_description
1 polymer ?
#
loop_
_entity_poly.entity_id
_entity_poly.type
_entity_poly.pdbx_seq_one_letter_code
_entity_poly.pdbx_strand_id
1 'polypeptide(L)' 'MVRILAALGIGALLAVGASVAVVNVASPVPTPANQPLYNYGTR' A
#
# COMPACT_ATOMS: atom_id res chain seq x y z
N MET A 1 12.93 24.96 -20.44
CA MET A 1 12.05 23.81 -20.70
C MET A 1 12.51 22.51 -20.03
N VAL A 2 13.68 21.96 -20.38
CA VAL A 2 14.14 20.63 -19.90
C VAL A 2 14.18 20.50 -18.37
N ARG A 3 14.62 21.54 -17.65
CA ARG A 3 14.65 21.55 -16.18
C ARG A 3 13.27 21.42 -15.53
N ILE A 4 12.23 21.98 -16.17
CA ILE A 4 10.85 21.92 -15.67
C ILE A 4 10.29 20.51 -15.87
N LEU A 5 10.54 19.91 -17.05
CA LEU A 5 10.13 18.54 -17.34
C LEU A 5 10.81 17.54 -16.40
N ALA A 6 12.09 17.73 -16.09
CA ALA A 6 12.80 16.91 -15.12
C ALA A 6 12.21 17.04 -13.71
N ALA A 7 11.92 18.26 -13.26
CA ALA A 7 11.30 18.50 -11.95
C ALA A 7 9.92 17.84 -11.84
N LEU A 8 9.09 17.93 -12.89
CA LEU A 8 7.79 17.28 -12.95
C LEU A 8 7.91 15.75 -12.92
N GLY A 9 8.86 15.19 -13.68
CA GLY A 9 9.10 13.75 -13.69
C GLY A 9 9.54 13.21 -12.33
N ILE A 10 10.47 13.91 -11.66
CA ILE A 10 10.94 13.54 -10.32
C ILE A 10 9.80 13.64 -9.30
N GLY A 11 9.01 14.71 -9.34
CA GLY A 11 7.86 14.89 -8.46
C GLY A 11 6.81 13.78 -8.64
N ALA A 12 6.51 13.42 -9.90
CA ALA A 12 5.58 12.33 -10.20
C ALA A 12 6.09 10.98 -9.67
N LEU A 13 7.37 10.67 -9.87
CA LEU A 13 7.97 9.43 -9.36
C LEU A 13 7.93 9.35 -7.83
N LEU A 14 8.24 10.45 -7.13
CA LEU A 14 8.15 10.49 -5.67
C LEU A 14 6.71 10.28 -5.18
N ALA A 15 5.73 10.93 -5.80
CA ALA A 15 4.33 10.83 -5.40
C ALA A 15 3.79 9.40 -5.58
N VAL A 16 4.11 8.75 -6.71
CA VAL A 16 3.73 7.36 -6.98
C VAL A 16 4.40 6.43 -5.98
N GLY A 17 5.72 6.57 -5.75
CA GLY A 17 6.46 5.75 -4.80
C GLY A 17 5.91 5.85 -3.38
N ALA A 18 5.60 7.05 -2.91
CA ALA A 18 4.98 7.28 -1.60
C ALA A 18 3.58 6.64 -1.50
N SER A 19 2.76 6.74 -2.54
CA SER A 19 1.42 6.16 -2.57
C SER A 19 1.44 4.64 -2.45
N VAL A 20 2.33 3.98 -3.21
CA VAL A 20 2.51 2.52 -3.16
C VAL A 20 3.03 2.08 -1.78
N ALA A 21 3.98 2.82 -1.20
CA ALA A 21 4.50 2.52 0.13
C ALA A 21 3.39 2.59 1.20
N VAL A 22 2.54 3.62 1.16
CA VAL A 22 1.41 3.76 2.09
C VAL A 22 0.43 2.61 1.92
N VAL A 23 0.06 2.26 0.69
CA VAL A 23 -0.84 1.13 0.44
C VAL A 23 -0.26 -0.17 0.97
N ASN A 24 1.01 -0.45 0.69
CA ASN A 24 1.67 -1.68 1.15
C ASN A 24 1.76 -1.77 2.68
N VAL A 25 1.95 -0.64 3.37
CA VAL A 25 1.92 -0.59 4.84
C VAL A 25 0.50 -0.73 5.37
N ALA A 26 -0.48 -0.14 4.70
CA ALA A 26 -1.86 -0.08 5.16
C ALA A 26 -2.68 -1.33 4.80
N SER A 27 -2.28 -2.12 3.81
CA SER A 27 -2.99 -3.34 3.41
C SER A 27 -2.56 -4.52 4.27
N PRO A 28 -3.39 -4.97 5.23
CA PRO A 28 -3.13 -6.21 5.95
C PRO A 28 -3.24 -7.37 4.94
N VAL A 29 -2.41 -8.39 5.09
CA VAL A 29 -2.53 -9.63 4.30
C VAL A 29 -3.98 -10.11 4.38
N PRO A 30 -4.65 -10.41 3.26
CA PRO A 30 -6.00 -10.95 3.28
C PRO A 30 -6.01 -12.20 4.16
N THR A 31 -6.67 -12.12 5.31
CA THR A 31 -6.88 -13.29 6.15
C THR A 31 -7.71 -14.29 5.36
N PRO A 32 -7.36 -15.58 5.35
CA PRO A 32 -8.15 -16.59 4.66
C PRO A 32 -9.60 -16.50 5.13
N ALA A 33 -10.54 -16.44 4.19
CA ALA A 33 -11.98 -16.33 4.46
C ALA A 33 -12.56 -17.49 5.30
N ASN A 34 -11.75 -18.53 5.56
CA ASN A 34 -12.10 -19.72 6.33
C ASN A 34 -11.72 -19.63 7.82
N GLN A 35 -11.18 -18.50 8.30
CA GLN A 35 -10.98 -18.30 9.73
C GLN A 35 -12.36 -18.04 10.38
N PRO A 36 -12.76 -18.82 11.40
CA PRO A 36 -14.03 -18.58 12.08
C PRO A 36 -14.03 -17.17 12.67
N LEU A 37 -15.14 -16.44 12.46
CA LEU A 37 -15.31 -15.05 12.92
C LEU A 37 -15.10 -14.90 14.45
N TYR A 38 -15.30 -16.00 15.18
CA TYR A 38 -15.06 -16.11 16.61
C TYR A 38 -14.32 -17.42 16.92
N ASN A 39 -13.22 -17.32 17.67
CA ASN A 39 -12.51 -18.47 18.20
C ASN A 39 -13.23 -18.97 19.47
N TYR A 40 -14.24 -19.83 19.32
CA TYR A 40 -14.91 -20.50 20.44
C TYR A 40 -14.05 -21.65 20.96
N GLY A 41 -12.86 -21.33 21.50
CA GLY A 41 -11.83 -22.29 21.91
C GLY A 41 -12.37 -23.66 22.33
N THR A 42 -11.78 -24.72 21.76
CA THR A 42 -12.08 -26.11 22.12
C THR A 42 -11.91 -26.29 23.62
N ARG A 43 -13.00 -26.72 24.26
CA ARG A 43 -13.07 -27.05 25.68
C ARG A 43 -12.07 -28.13 26.05
#